data_AF-A0AAV4MGI9-F1
#
_entry.id   AF-A0AAV4MGI9-F1
#
_cell.length_a   1.000
_cell.length_b   1.000
_cell.length_c   1.000
_cell.angle_alpha   90.00
_cell.angle_beta   90.00
_cell.angle_gamma   90.00
#
_symmetry.space_group_name_H-M   'P 1'
#
loop_
_entity.id
_entity.type
_entity.pdbx_description
1 polymer ?
#
loop_
_entity_poly.entity_id
_entity_poly.type
_entity_poly.pdbx_seq_one_letter_code
_entity_poly.pdbx_strand_id
1 'polypeptide(L)' 'MEIAFHGKRALVTGAGKGIGRAMALKLAECGAEVVAVSRTQSDLDALKKE' A
#
# COMPACT_ATOMS: atom_id res chain seq x y z
N MET A 1 -15.49 9.55 10.33
CA MET A 1 -14.32 9.39 11.23
C MET A 1 -13.09 9.45 10.34
N GLU A 2 -12.22 10.44 10.53
CA GLU A 2 -10.94 10.48 9.82
C GLU A 2 -9.90 9.65 10.58
N ILE A 3 -9.21 8.79 9.84
CA ILE A 3 -8.08 8.02 10.36
C ILE A 3 -6.83 8.55 9.65
N ALA A 4 -5.86 9.03 10.43
CA ALA A 4 -4.60 9.58 9.94
C ALA A 4 -3.41 8.76 10.44
N PHE A 5 -2.51 8.41 9.53
CA PHE A 5 -1.32 7.60 9.77
C PHE A 5 0.01 8.33 9.48
N HIS A 6 -0.02 9.67 9.45
CA HIS A 6 1.18 10.48 9.26
C HIS A 6 2.31 10.10 10.23
N GLY A 7 3.52 9.94 9.68
CA GLY A 7 4.70 9.53 10.42
C GLY A 7 4.72 8.06 10.84
N LYS A 8 3.75 7.25 10.40
CA LYS A 8 3.74 5.79 10.58
C LYS A 8 4.21 5.09 9.31
N ARG A 9 4.81 3.92 9.51
CA ARG A 9 5.19 2.98 8.44
C ARG A 9 4.27 1.78 8.46
N ALA A 10 3.80 1.36 7.28
CA ALA A 10 2.94 0.19 7.13
C ALA A 10 3.54 -0.81 6.13
N LEU A 11 3.76 -2.04 6.59
CA LEU A 11 4.14 -3.17 5.73
C LEU A 11 2.89 -3.88 5.24
N VAL A 12 2.68 -3.91 3.92
CA VAL A 12 1.55 -4.61 3.31
C VAL A 12 2.06 -5.77 2.47
N THR A 13 1.77 -6.99 2.90
CA THR A 13 2.06 -8.22 2.14
C THR A 13 0.91 -8.53 1.18
N GLY A 14 1.20 -9.25 0.09
CA GLY A 14 0.19 -9.51 -0.95
C GLY A 14 -0.29 -8.23 -1.64
N ALA A 15 0.52 -7.17 -1.65
CA ALA A 15 0.11 -5.84 -2.12
C ALA A 15 -0.13 -5.74 -3.63
N GLY A 16 0.22 -6.76 -4.42
CA GLY A 16 0.10 -6.70 -5.87
C GLY A 16 -1.33 -6.64 -6.39
N LYS A 17 -2.32 -7.26 -5.70
CA LYS A 17 -3.70 -7.40 -6.18
C LYS A 17 -4.70 -7.42 -5.03
N GLY A 18 -5.99 -7.28 -5.38
CA GLY A 18 -7.11 -7.48 -4.46
C GLY A 18 -7.03 -6.58 -3.22
N ILE A 19 -7.30 -7.19 -2.05
CA ILE A 19 -7.38 -6.46 -0.77
C ILE A 19 -6.02 -5.86 -0.39
N GLY A 20 -4.91 -6.57 -0.58
CA GLY A 20 -3.58 -6.05 -0.26
C GLY A 20 -3.26 -4.77 -1.02
N ARG A 21 -3.59 -4.72 -2.32
CA ARG A 21 -3.45 -3.51 -3.14
C ARG A 21 -4.32 -2.36 -2.63
N ALA A 22 -5.61 -2.62 -2.41
CA ALA A 22 -6.54 -1.61 -1.91
C ALA A 22 -6.11 -1.04 -0.55
N MET A 23 -5.58 -1.89 0.34
CA MET A 23 -5.06 -1.47 1.64
C MET A 23 -3.79 -0.64 1.51
N ALA A 24 -2.86 -1.01 0.62
CA ALA A 24 -1.64 -0.23 0.39
C ALA A 24 -1.96 1.19 -0.06
N LEU A 25 -2.88 1.34 -1.02
CA LEU A 25 -3.36 2.65 -1.49
C LEU A 25 -4.04 3.41 -0.35
N LYS A 26 -4.98 2.76 0.37
CA LYS A 26 -5.74 3.46 1.40
C LYS A 26 -4.88 3.93 2.58
N LEU A 27 -3.87 3.14 2.95
CA LEU A 27 -2.91 3.51 3.99
C LEU A 27 -2.04 4.70 3.54
N ALA A 28 -1.62 4.72 2.27
CA ALA A 28 -0.88 5.84 1.70
C ALA A 28 -1.74 7.12 1.65
N GLU A 29 -3.01 7.02 1.22
CA GLU A 29 -3.97 8.13 1.26
C GLU A 29 -4.17 8.69 2.67
N CYS A 30 -4.14 7.84 3.69
CA CYS A 30 -4.20 8.23 5.10
C CYS A 30 -2.87 8.80 5.65
N GLY A 31 -1.82 8.90 4.82
CA GLY A 31 -0.54 9.53 5.16
C GLY A 31 0.54 8.58 5.69
N ALA A 32 0.36 7.26 5.59
CA ALA A 32 1.40 6.30 5.96
C ALA A 32 2.52 6.21 4.90
N GLU A 33 3.75 5.97 5.33
CA GLU A 33 4.82 5.47 4.45
C GLU A 33 4.61 3.96 4.25
N VAL A 34 4.20 3.56 3.04
CA VAL A 34 3.82 2.17 2.75
C VAL A 34 4.98 1.40 2.11
N VAL A 35 5.30 0.24 2.69
CA VAL A 35 6.19 -0.76 2.10
C VAL A 35 5.32 -1.89 1.55
N ALA A 36 5.20 -1.94 0.22
CA ALA A 36 4.41 -2.95 -0.48
C ALA A 36 5.26 -4.18 -0.85
N VAL A 37 4.78 -5.38 -0.53
CA VAL A 37 5.47 -6.64 -0.82
C VAL A 37 4.53 -7.58 -1.60
N SER A 38 5.03 -8.07 -2.74
CA SER A 38 4.40 -9.10 -3.56
C SER A 38 5.48 -9.95 -4.22
N ARG A 39 5.11 -11.14 -4.70
CA ARG A 39 6.03 -12.03 -5.43
C ARG A 39 6.30 -11.57 -6.87
N THR A 40 5.32 -10.92 -7.49
CA THR A 40 5.35 -10.54 -8.90
C THR A 40 5.73 -9.07 -9.03
N GLN A 41 6.91 -8.79 -9.58
CA GLN A 41 7.43 -7.42 -9.71
C GLN A 41 6.52 -6.51 -10.54
N SER A 42 5.95 -7.01 -11.64
CA SER A 42 5.06 -6.21 -12.50
C SER A 42 3.80 -5.71 -11.78
N ASP A 43 3.31 -6.44 -10.77
CA ASP A 43 2.18 -5.98 -9.97
C ASP A 43 2.58 -4.82 -9.05
N LEU A 44 3.81 -4.83 -8.51
CA LEU A 44 4.35 -3.72 -7.71
C LEU A 44 4.65 -2.50 -8.57
N ASP A 45 5.19 -2.71 -9.78
CA ASP A 45 5.46 -1.63 -10.72
C ASP A 45 4.17 -0.96 -11.22
N ALA A 46 3.09 -1.72 -11.37
CA ALA A 46 1.76 -1.20 -11.66
C ALA A 46 1.22 -0.39 -10.47
N LEU A 47 1.25 -0.96 -9.26
CA LEU A 47 0.80 -0.28 -8.04
C LEU A 47 1.54 1.04 -7.79
N LYS A 48 2.86 1.10 -8.03
CA LYS A 48 3.66 2.31 -7.82
C LYS A 48 3.25 3.49 -8.72
N LYS A 49 2.52 3.24 -9.81
CA LYS A 49 2.06 4.28 -10.76
C LYS A 49 0.69 4.87 -10.39
N GLU A 50 0.05 4.33 -9.36
CA GLU A 50 -1.24 4.78 -8.82
C GLU A 50 -1.04 5.74 -7.64
#